data_AF-A0A2S9F7A7-F1
#
_entry.id   AF-A0A2S9F7A7-F1
#
_cell.length_a   1.000
_cell.length_b   1.000
_cell.length_c   1.000
_cell.angle_alpha   90.00
_cell.angle_beta   90.00
_cell.angle_gamma   90.00
#
_symmetry.space_group_name_H-M   'P 1'
#
loop_
_entity.id
_entity.type
_entity.pdbx_description
1 polymer ?
#
loop_
_entity_poly.entity_id
_entity_poly.type
_entity_poly.pdbx_seq_one_letter_code
_entity_poly.pdbx_strand_id
1 'polypeptide(L)'
;MNVPIFGRSVVIADPKLVRSVCTASAEQLVNVQPNLSNWFGAGSTFGLDRGRHRDRRRLLAPAYHGQSLKNYEKLIVDETLRESVNWPVGSEFRTLESMNRITLNVILRTLFGGDGTEVDTLREIIPPHMRLGQLTAFLPTPAHWARLHGPWKRLDEFRHAFDRIVSTQIDRADAERNRDERTDVLTLLRRSGVPRSEICD
;
A
#
# COMPACT_ATOMS: atom_id res chain seq x y z
N MET A 1 30.49 4.39 0.22
CA MET A 1 30.15 5.80 0.51
C MET A 1 29.36 5.87 1.80
N ASN A 2 29.33 7.02 2.49
CA ASN A 2 28.46 7.21 3.65
C ASN A 2 27.22 7.98 3.19
N VAL A 3 26.05 7.36 3.29
CA VAL A 3 24.77 7.94 2.86
C VAL A 3 24.03 8.47 4.08
N PRO A 4 23.53 9.72 4.07
CA PRO A 4 22.69 10.21 5.16
C PRO A 4 21.55 9.23 5.46
N ILE A 5 21.21 9.06 6.73
CA ILE A 5 20.17 8.14 7.25
C ILE A 5 20.56 6.65 7.16
N PHE A 6 21.20 6.20 6.09
CA PHE A 6 21.53 4.78 5.84
C PHE A 6 22.95 4.36 6.23
N GLY A 7 23.82 5.31 6.57
CA GLY A 7 25.18 5.05 7.03
C GLY A 7 26.09 4.53 5.92
N ARG A 8 27.02 3.63 6.27
CA ARG A 8 28.00 3.08 5.33
C ARG A 8 27.29 2.20 4.30
N SER A 9 27.30 2.64 3.05
CA SER A 9 26.64 1.96 1.93
C SER A 9 27.62 1.62 0.80
N VAL A 10 27.29 0.55 0.07
CA VAL A 10 27.99 0.12 -1.14
C VAL A 10 27.00 0.20 -2.31
N VAL A 11 27.41 0.87 -3.39
CA VAL A 11 26.62 0.95 -4.63
C VAL A 11 27.08 -0.17 -5.56
N ILE A 12 26.13 -0.96 -6.02
CA ILE A 12 26.38 -2.11 -6.90
C ILE A 12 25.66 -1.85 -8.22
N ALA A 13 26.44 -1.75 -9.30
CA ALA A 13 25.92 -1.58 -10.67
C ALA A 13 26.36 -2.71 -11.60
N ASP A 14 27.27 -3.60 -11.17
CA ASP A 14 27.68 -4.76 -11.95
C ASP A 14 26.55 -5.82 -11.96
N PRO A 15 26.07 -6.28 -13.13
CA PRO A 15 24.96 -7.22 -13.22
C PRO A 15 25.18 -8.55 -12.48
N LYS A 16 26.42 -9.06 -12.41
CA LYS A 16 26.73 -10.31 -11.69
C LYS A 16 26.58 -10.10 -10.19
N LEU A 17 27.05 -8.97 -9.67
CA LEU A 17 26.91 -8.62 -8.26
C LEU A 17 25.45 -8.28 -7.89
N VAL A 18 24.71 -7.60 -8.78
CA VAL A 18 23.27 -7.35 -8.60
C VAL A 18 22.52 -8.68 -8.46
N ARG A 19 22.83 -9.67 -9.30
CA ARG A 19 22.24 -11.01 -9.20
C ARG A 19 22.50 -11.62 -7.83
N SER A 20 23.74 -11.58 -7.35
CA SER A 20 24.10 -12.10 -6.02
C SER A 20 23.29 -11.44 -4.90
N VAL A 21 23.08 -10.13 -4.95
CA VAL A 21 22.25 -9.40 -3.97
C VAL A 21 20.78 -9.80 -4.07
N CYS A 22 20.21 -9.83 -5.28
CA CYS A 22 18.80 -10.15 -5.49
C CYS A 22 18.44 -11.61 -5.19
N THR A 23 19.42 -12.53 -5.18
CA THR A 23 19.23 -13.96 -4.84
C THR A 23 19.77 -14.34 -3.46
N ALA A 24 20.32 -13.38 -2.71
CA ALA A 24 20.82 -13.64 -1.37
C ALA A 24 19.69 -14.14 -0.45
N SER A 25 20.02 -14.97 0.53
CA SER A 25 19.01 -15.41 1.49
C SER A 25 18.60 -14.26 2.40
N ALA A 26 17.36 -14.32 2.92
CA ALA A 26 16.87 -13.38 3.93
C ALA A 26 17.65 -13.46 5.27
N GLU A 27 18.54 -14.45 5.42
CA GLU A 27 19.47 -14.54 6.55
C GLU A 27 20.70 -13.66 6.36
N GLN A 28 21.12 -13.47 5.10
CA GLN A 28 22.29 -12.69 4.71
C GLN A 28 21.95 -11.22 4.49
N LEU A 29 20.81 -10.95 3.85
CA LEU A 29 20.34 -9.59 3.58
C LEU A 29 18.90 -9.44 4.06
N VAL A 30 18.67 -8.40 4.87
CA VAL A 30 17.35 -7.99 5.36
C VAL A 30 16.96 -6.66 4.74
N ASN A 31 15.72 -6.22 4.97
CA ASN A 31 15.30 -4.90 4.52
C ASN A 31 16.17 -3.81 5.14
N VAL A 32 16.46 -2.77 4.36
CA VAL A 32 17.17 -1.58 4.84
C VAL A 32 16.42 -0.96 6.02
N GLN A 33 17.14 -0.34 6.95
CA GLN A 33 16.55 0.44 8.03
C GLN A 33 17.17 1.85 8.03
N PRO A 34 16.38 2.92 8.22
CA PRO A 34 14.91 2.92 8.29
C PRO A 34 14.24 2.55 6.96
N ASN A 35 13.03 2.01 7.01
CA ASN A 35 12.20 1.77 5.83
C ASN A 35 10.74 2.21 6.02
N LEU A 36 9.88 1.84 5.08
CA LEU A 36 8.48 2.22 5.05
C LEU A 36 7.66 1.69 6.25
N SER A 37 8.20 0.81 7.09
CA SER A 37 7.58 0.39 8.36
C SER A 37 7.40 1.55 9.33
N ASN A 38 8.24 2.59 9.25
CA ASN A 38 8.05 3.82 10.04
C ASN A 38 6.73 4.52 9.73
N TRP A 39 6.20 4.28 8.53
CA TRP A 39 4.96 4.88 8.06
C TRP A 39 3.79 3.88 8.07
N PHE A 40 4.01 2.64 7.64
CA PHE A 40 2.97 1.61 7.56
C PHE A 40 2.80 0.78 8.84
N GLY A 41 3.67 0.94 9.84
CA GLY A 41 3.66 0.16 11.07
C GLY A 41 4.63 -1.03 11.03
N ALA A 42 5.01 -1.50 12.22
CA ALA A 42 5.93 -2.63 12.40
C ALA A 42 5.29 -3.98 12.00
N GLY A 43 3.95 -4.07 11.97
CA GLY A 43 3.20 -5.24 11.52
C GLY A 43 3.10 -5.35 9.99
N SER A 44 3.41 -4.28 9.26
CA SER A 44 3.37 -4.25 7.80
C SER A 44 4.41 -5.19 7.17
N THR A 45 4.19 -5.59 5.92
CA THR A 45 5.16 -6.38 5.13
C THR A 45 6.55 -5.71 5.07
N PHE A 46 6.65 -4.38 5.20
CA PHE A 46 7.94 -3.68 5.24
C PHE A 46 8.67 -3.82 6.59
N GLY A 47 7.93 -3.99 7.68
CA GLY A 47 8.47 -4.18 9.03
C GLY A 47 8.79 -5.63 9.40
N LEU A 48 8.34 -6.58 8.60
CA LEU A 48 8.61 -8.01 8.78
C LEU A 48 9.85 -8.45 8.00
N ASP A 49 10.61 -9.36 8.59
CA ASP A 49 11.76 -10.01 7.95
C ASP A 49 11.63 -11.55 7.94
N ARG A 50 12.44 -12.20 7.10
CA ARG A 50 12.62 -13.66 7.05
C ARG A 50 11.29 -14.44 6.91
N GLY A 51 11.05 -15.42 7.79
CA GLY A 51 9.88 -16.30 7.75
C GLY A 51 8.57 -15.52 7.84
N ARG A 52 8.47 -14.56 8.75
CA ARG A 52 7.25 -13.74 8.92
C ARG A 52 6.93 -12.93 7.66
N HIS A 53 7.96 -12.37 7.02
CA HIS A 53 7.80 -11.69 5.73
C HIS A 53 7.32 -12.64 4.63
N ARG A 54 7.90 -13.84 4.56
CA ARG A 54 7.51 -14.87 3.58
C ARG A 54 6.05 -15.30 3.78
N ASP A 55 5.65 -15.56 5.01
CA ASP A 55 4.29 -15.99 5.35
C ASP A 55 3.28 -14.90 5.00
N ARG A 56 3.57 -13.62 5.33
CA ARG A 56 2.74 -12.48 4.96
C ARG A 56 2.56 -12.34 3.45
N ARG A 57 3.65 -12.49 2.68
CA ARG A 57 3.58 -12.45 1.21
C ARG A 57 2.78 -13.61 0.62
N ARG A 58 2.84 -14.79 1.23
CA ARG A 58 2.08 -15.96 0.78
C ARG A 58 0.57 -15.73 0.86
N LEU A 59 0.09 -15.00 1.86
CA LEU A 59 -1.32 -14.63 2.01
C LEU A 59 -1.82 -13.74 0.86
N LEU A 60 -0.95 -12.89 0.32
CA LEU A 60 -1.29 -12.00 -0.80
C LEU A 60 -1.16 -12.66 -2.17
N ALA A 61 -0.44 -13.78 -2.30
CA ALA A 61 -0.19 -14.44 -3.58
C ALA A 61 -1.45 -14.82 -4.40
N PRO A 62 -2.59 -15.23 -3.78
CA PRO A 62 -3.83 -15.49 -4.52
C PRO A 62 -4.43 -14.24 -5.17
N ALA A 63 -4.28 -13.06 -4.55
CA ALA A 63 -4.71 -11.79 -5.15
C ALA A 63 -3.97 -11.49 -6.47
N TYR A 64 -2.77 -12.04 -6.65
CA TYR A 64 -1.94 -11.85 -7.84
C TYR A 64 -1.95 -13.07 -8.79
N HIS A 65 -2.91 -13.99 -8.67
CA HIS A 65 -3.05 -15.13 -9.60
C HIS A 65 -3.86 -14.78 -10.86
N GLY A 66 -3.70 -15.58 -11.92
CA GLY A 66 -4.13 -15.26 -13.29
C GLY A 66 -5.60 -14.85 -13.47
N GLN A 67 -6.54 -15.37 -12.68
CA GLN A 67 -7.94 -14.95 -12.75
C GLN A 67 -8.16 -13.53 -12.19
N SER A 68 -7.48 -13.20 -11.08
CA SER A 68 -7.51 -11.86 -10.48
C SER A 68 -6.88 -10.82 -11.42
N LEU A 69 -5.80 -11.19 -12.13
CA LEU A 69 -5.16 -10.32 -13.12
C LEU A 69 -6.11 -9.90 -14.26
N LYS A 70 -6.93 -10.82 -14.78
CA LYS A 70 -7.93 -10.50 -15.81
C LYS A 70 -8.99 -9.51 -15.30
N ASN A 71 -9.42 -9.66 -14.04
CA ASN A 71 -10.34 -8.71 -13.43
C ASN A 71 -9.68 -7.33 -13.27
N TYR A 72 -8.39 -7.29 -12.91
CA TYR A 72 -7.64 -6.04 -12.77
C TYR A 72 -7.41 -5.35 -14.11
N GLU A 73 -7.16 -6.10 -15.18
CA GLU A 73 -7.06 -5.57 -16.55
C GLU A 73 -8.32 -4.79 -16.92
N LYS A 74 -9.51 -5.41 -16.72
CA LYS A 74 -10.78 -4.75 -16.97
C LYS A 74 -10.94 -3.48 -16.12
N LEU A 75 -10.61 -3.54 -14.83
CA LEU A 75 -10.66 -2.37 -13.94
C LEU A 75 -9.75 -1.23 -14.41
N ILE A 76 -8.54 -1.55 -14.88
CA ILE A 76 -7.59 -0.57 -15.41
C ILE A 76 -8.16 0.10 -16.67
N VAL A 77 -8.72 -0.68 -17.60
CA VAL A 77 -9.34 -0.16 -18.82
C VAL A 77 -10.52 0.75 -18.47
N ASP A 78 -11.44 0.27 -17.64
CA ASP A 78 -12.63 1.02 -17.24
C ASP A 78 -12.26 2.35 -16.57
N GLU A 79 -11.26 2.34 -15.68
CA GLU A 79 -10.83 3.54 -14.98
C GLU A 79 -10.06 4.51 -15.88
N THR A 80 -9.24 3.99 -16.79
CA THR A 80 -8.53 4.81 -17.78
C THR A 80 -9.52 5.49 -18.70
N LEU A 81 -10.52 4.78 -19.21
CA LEU A 81 -11.56 5.34 -20.07
C LEU A 81 -12.36 6.42 -19.34
N ARG A 82 -12.76 6.15 -18.09
CA ARG A 82 -13.50 7.10 -17.25
C ARG A 82 -12.73 8.39 -17.03
N GLU A 83 -11.45 8.30 -16.70
CA GLU A 83 -10.58 9.46 -16.50
C GLU A 83 -10.32 10.21 -17.81
N SER A 84 -10.15 9.48 -18.93
CA SER A 84 -9.81 10.05 -20.24
C SER A 84 -10.89 10.96 -20.83
N VAL A 85 -12.16 10.80 -20.41
CA VAL A 85 -13.26 11.70 -20.81
C VAL A 85 -12.95 13.17 -20.44
N ASN A 86 -12.17 13.39 -19.38
CA ASN A 86 -11.84 14.72 -18.90
C ASN A 86 -10.53 15.27 -19.48
N TRP A 87 -9.87 14.55 -20.39
CA TRP A 87 -8.61 14.99 -20.97
C TRP A 87 -8.84 16.03 -22.06
N PRO A 88 -8.02 17.09 -22.11
CA PRO A 88 -8.15 18.08 -23.15
C PRO A 88 -7.68 17.51 -24.50
N VAL A 89 -8.37 17.91 -25.58
CA VAL A 89 -8.05 17.47 -26.94
C VAL A 89 -7.27 18.57 -27.66
N GLY A 90 -6.16 18.21 -28.29
CA GLY A 90 -5.33 19.13 -29.07
C GLY A 90 -4.46 20.07 -28.22
N SER A 91 -4.34 19.84 -26.91
CA SER A 91 -3.44 20.59 -26.04
C SER A 91 -2.68 19.69 -25.08
N GLU A 92 -1.48 20.14 -24.70
CA GLU A 92 -0.66 19.46 -23.70
C GLU A 92 -1.26 19.62 -22.30
N PHE A 93 -1.14 18.58 -21.49
CA PHE A 93 -1.55 18.59 -20.09
C PHE A 93 -0.62 17.73 -19.23
N ARG A 94 -0.65 17.95 -17.91
CA ARG A 94 0.16 17.20 -16.96
C ARG A 94 -0.47 15.83 -16.71
N THR A 95 0.28 14.77 -17.02
CA THR A 95 -0.23 13.39 -16.93
C THR A 95 -0.13 12.80 -15.52
N LEU A 96 0.82 13.27 -14.70
CA LEU A 96 1.07 12.71 -13.36
C LEU A 96 -0.19 12.70 -12.48
N GLU A 97 -0.95 13.81 -12.48
CA GLU A 97 -2.17 13.94 -11.69
C GLU A 97 -3.24 12.97 -12.17
N SER A 98 -3.35 12.76 -13.48
CA SER A 98 -4.31 11.81 -14.07
C SER A 98 -3.91 10.35 -13.80
N MET A 99 -2.63 10.01 -13.98
CA MET A 99 -2.11 8.68 -13.68
C MET A 99 -2.26 8.33 -12.20
N ASN A 100 -2.08 9.29 -11.30
CA ASN A 100 -2.32 9.09 -9.87
C ASN A 100 -3.79 8.81 -9.56
N ARG A 101 -4.74 9.51 -10.21
CA ARG A 101 -6.18 9.24 -10.05
C ARG A 101 -6.55 7.84 -10.54
N ILE A 102 -6.12 7.48 -11.75
CA ILE A 102 -6.35 6.14 -12.32
C ILE A 102 -5.81 5.07 -11.37
N THR A 103 -4.53 5.20 -10.96
CA THR A 103 -3.87 4.21 -10.11
C THR A 103 -4.57 4.05 -8.77
N LEU A 104 -4.93 5.16 -8.10
CA LEU A 104 -5.62 5.12 -6.82
C LEU A 104 -7.00 4.46 -6.94
N ASN A 105 -7.77 4.82 -7.96
CA ASN A 105 -9.11 4.26 -8.16
C ASN A 105 -9.05 2.75 -8.49
N VAL A 106 -8.09 2.31 -9.29
CA VAL A 106 -7.86 0.88 -9.55
C VAL A 106 -7.51 0.14 -8.25
N ILE A 107 -6.58 0.65 -7.44
CA ILE A 107 -6.20 0.04 -6.17
C ILE A 107 -7.39 -0.08 -5.23
N LEU A 108 -8.12 1.02 -5.04
CA LEU A 108 -9.26 1.05 -4.12
C LEU A 108 -10.38 0.09 -4.55
N ARG A 109 -10.74 0.07 -5.83
CA ARG A 109 -11.76 -0.85 -6.36
C ARG A 109 -11.30 -2.30 -6.29
N THR A 110 -10.01 -2.55 -6.48
CA THR A 110 -9.41 -3.89 -6.35
C THR A 110 -9.44 -4.42 -4.91
N LEU A 111 -9.13 -3.56 -3.94
CA LEU A 111 -9.05 -3.93 -2.53
C LEU A 111 -10.44 -4.09 -1.89
N PHE A 112 -11.38 -3.19 -2.21
CA PHE A 112 -12.69 -3.10 -1.54
C PHE A 112 -13.87 -3.55 -2.41
N GLY A 113 -13.65 -3.90 -3.68
CA GLY A 113 -14.63 -4.56 -4.55
C GLY A 113 -15.76 -3.67 -5.10
N GLY A 114 -15.74 -2.35 -4.89
CA GLY A 114 -16.80 -1.48 -5.40
C GLY A 114 -16.60 0.01 -5.10
N ASP A 115 -17.57 0.80 -5.55
CA ASP A 115 -17.70 2.23 -5.22
C ASP A 115 -18.62 2.38 -3.99
N GLY A 116 -18.42 3.44 -3.20
CA GLY A 116 -19.17 3.71 -1.97
C GLY A 116 -18.57 4.89 -1.21
N THR A 117 -19.36 5.48 -0.31
CA THR A 117 -19.00 6.70 0.44
C THR A 117 -17.69 6.57 1.21
N GLU A 118 -17.38 5.39 1.72
CA GLU A 118 -16.13 5.13 2.43
C GLU A 118 -14.93 5.08 1.47
N VAL A 119 -15.10 4.53 0.27
CA VAL A 119 -14.07 4.49 -0.77
C VAL A 119 -13.80 5.89 -1.32
N ASP A 120 -14.84 6.72 -1.45
CA ASP A 120 -14.70 8.15 -1.78
C ASP A 120 -13.90 8.91 -0.72
N THR A 121 -14.18 8.65 0.55
CA THR A 121 -13.38 9.22 1.65
C THR A 121 -11.91 8.81 1.55
N LEU A 122 -11.61 7.56 1.16
CA LEU A 122 -10.23 7.12 0.91
C LEU A 122 -9.55 7.88 -0.23
N ARG A 123 -10.28 8.23 -1.30
CA ARG A 123 -9.76 9.02 -2.42
C ARG A 123 -9.33 10.42 -1.99
N GLU A 124 -9.98 10.98 -0.98
CA GLU A 124 -9.64 12.29 -0.43
C GLU A 124 -8.46 12.26 0.54
N ILE A 125 -8.39 11.26 1.42
CA ILE A 125 -7.37 11.21 2.48
C ILE A 125 -6.04 10.62 2.02
N ILE A 126 -6.03 9.68 1.06
CA ILE A 126 -4.80 8.98 0.66
C ILE A 126 -3.79 9.90 -0.03
N PRO A 127 -4.14 10.74 -1.02
CA PRO A 127 -3.17 11.61 -1.69
C PRO A 127 -2.43 12.60 -0.76
N PRO A 128 -3.08 13.34 0.16
CA PRO A 128 -2.37 14.19 1.10
C PRO A 128 -1.57 13.38 2.13
N HIS A 129 -2.08 12.22 2.57
CA HIS A 129 -1.34 11.31 3.44
C HIS A 129 -0.05 10.81 2.75
N MET A 130 -0.11 10.42 1.48
CA MET A 130 1.06 9.98 0.72
C MET A 130 2.12 11.06 0.55
N ARG A 131 1.71 12.29 0.23
CA ARG A 131 2.64 13.42 0.09
C ARG A 131 3.40 13.68 1.40
N LEU A 132 2.71 13.59 2.54
CA LEU A 132 3.31 13.81 3.84
C LEU A 132 4.16 12.62 4.31
N GLY A 133 3.69 11.40 4.04
CA GLY A 133 4.39 10.15 4.34
C GLY A 133 5.71 10.02 3.59
N GLN A 134 5.76 10.37 2.31
CA GLN A 134 7.00 10.34 1.52
C GLN A 134 8.10 11.26 2.07
N LEU A 135 7.71 12.41 2.65
CA LEU A 135 8.66 13.33 3.28
C LEU A 135 9.16 12.85 4.65
N THR A 136 8.40 11.97 5.31
CA THR A 136 8.62 11.57 6.70
C THR A 136 9.09 10.13 6.87
N ALA A 137 8.92 9.26 5.86
CA ALA A 137 9.16 7.83 5.95
C ALA A 137 10.59 7.45 6.37
N PHE A 138 11.58 8.26 5.97
CA PHE A 138 13.00 8.03 6.30
C PHE A 138 13.51 8.89 7.46
N LEU A 139 12.64 9.72 8.06
CA LEU A 139 12.99 10.49 9.24
C LEU A 139 12.95 9.58 10.48
N PRO A 140 13.79 9.86 11.50
CA PRO A 140 13.68 9.19 12.79
C PRO A 140 12.28 9.40 13.39
N THR A 141 11.84 8.44 14.20
CA THR A 141 10.56 8.55 14.92
C THR A 141 10.54 9.85 15.72
N PRO A 142 9.50 10.69 15.55
CA PRO A 142 9.41 11.97 16.24
C PRO A 142 9.31 11.77 17.75
N ALA A 143 9.83 12.74 18.51
CA ALA A 143 9.59 12.81 19.95
C ALA A 143 8.09 12.96 20.25
N HIS A 144 7.65 12.48 21.42
CA HIS A 144 6.23 12.44 21.81
C HIS A 144 5.51 13.80 21.64
N TRP A 145 6.17 14.91 21.94
CA TRP A 145 5.61 16.26 21.78
C TRP A 145 5.38 16.64 20.31
N ALA A 146 6.26 16.21 19.40
CA ALA A 146 6.14 16.46 17.96
C ALA A 146 5.04 15.60 17.33
N ARG A 147 4.62 14.51 17.99
CA ARG A 147 3.45 13.71 17.60
C ARG A 147 2.13 14.41 17.96
N LEU A 148 2.13 15.25 18.99
CA LEU A 148 0.97 16.02 19.44
C LEU A 148 0.71 17.29 18.61
N HIS A 149 1.65 17.71 17.75
CA HIS A 149 1.56 18.95 16.97
C HIS A 149 2.12 18.79 15.54
N GLY A 150 1.68 19.65 14.61
CA GLY A 150 2.28 19.74 13.28
C GLY A 150 2.04 18.51 12.38
N PRO A 151 2.98 18.15 11.50
CA PRO A 151 2.76 17.16 10.43
C PRO A 151 2.50 15.73 10.96
N TRP A 152 3.08 15.35 12.10
CA TRP A 152 2.92 14.00 12.66
C TRP A 152 1.52 13.78 13.21
N LYS A 153 0.93 14.77 13.88
CA LYS A 153 -0.48 14.73 14.29
C LYS A 153 -1.40 14.50 13.08
N ARG A 154 -1.13 15.20 11.96
CA ARG A 154 -1.91 15.05 10.74
C ARG A 154 -1.74 13.67 10.09
N LEU A 155 -0.55 13.08 10.16
CA LEU A 155 -0.33 11.69 9.74
C LEU A 155 -1.11 10.71 10.61
N ASP A 156 -1.11 10.89 11.93
CA ASP A 156 -1.89 10.06 12.85
C ASP A 156 -3.40 10.21 12.57
N GLU A 157 -3.91 11.42 12.32
CA GLU A 157 -5.30 11.65 11.93
C GLU A 157 -5.69 10.93 10.64
N PHE A 158 -4.83 10.99 9.61
CA PHE A 158 -5.04 10.25 8.37
C PHE A 158 -5.02 8.74 8.60
N ARG A 159 -4.08 8.24 9.41
CA ARG A 159 -3.99 6.83 9.76
C ARG A 159 -5.25 6.35 10.49
N HIS A 160 -5.73 7.10 11.48
CA HIS A 160 -6.97 6.78 12.17
C HIS A 160 -8.21 6.81 11.26
N ALA A 161 -8.27 7.76 10.31
CA ALA A 161 -9.35 7.78 9.33
C ALA A 161 -9.31 6.54 8.42
N PHE A 162 -8.13 6.18 7.93
CA PHE A 162 -7.91 4.98 7.13
C PHE A 162 -8.29 3.71 7.90
N ASP A 163 -7.80 3.55 9.12
CA ASP A 163 -8.03 2.35 9.95
C ASP A 163 -9.51 2.17 10.29
N ARG A 164 -10.24 3.27 10.53
CA ARG A 164 -11.71 3.23 10.71
C ARG A 164 -12.40 2.71 9.47
N ILE A 165 -12.07 3.25 8.29
CA ILE A 165 -12.67 2.83 7.02
C ILE A 165 -12.39 1.36 6.74
N VAL A 166 -11.13 0.94 6.88
CA VAL A 166 -10.75 -0.47 6.69
C VAL A 166 -11.49 -1.37 7.68
N SER A 167 -11.59 -0.98 8.95
CA SER A 167 -12.33 -1.74 9.96
C SER A 167 -13.81 -1.90 9.60
N THR A 168 -14.45 -0.83 9.13
CA THR A 168 -15.84 -0.87 8.64
C THR A 168 -15.99 -1.79 7.42
N GLN A 169 -15.06 -1.77 6.48
CA GLN A 169 -15.07 -2.66 5.32
C GLN A 169 -14.87 -4.12 5.75
N ILE A 170 -14.03 -4.39 6.75
CA ILE A 170 -13.88 -5.74 7.33
C ILE A 170 -15.18 -6.18 8.01
N ASP A 171 -15.82 -5.32 8.82
CA ASP A 171 -17.09 -5.65 9.47
C ASP A 171 -18.18 -5.99 8.46
N ARG A 172 -18.26 -5.20 7.39
CA ARG A 172 -19.21 -5.45 6.29
C ARG A 172 -18.93 -6.78 5.60
N ALA A 173 -17.68 -7.06 5.25
CA ALA A 173 -17.30 -8.34 4.65
C ALA A 173 -17.57 -9.54 5.59
N ASP A 174 -17.39 -9.36 6.90
CA ASP A 174 -17.70 -10.36 7.93
C ASP A 174 -19.22 -10.56 8.14
N ALA A 175 -20.05 -9.58 7.82
CA ALA A 175 -21.51 -9.68 7.94
C ALA A 175 -22.20 -10.20 6.66
N GLU A 176 -21.56 -10.07 5.48
CA GLU A 176 -22.14 -10.46 4.20
C GLU A 176 -22.30 -11.98 4.06
N ARG A 177 -23.50 -12.43 3.64
CA ARG A 177 -23.85 -13.85 3.47
C ARG A 177 -23.27 -14.47 2.19
N ASN A 178 -23.02 -13.64 1.16
CA ASN A 178 -22.45 -14.05 -0.13
C ASN A 178 -20.92 -13.84 -0.20
N ARG A 179 -20.22 -14.06 0.92
CA ARG A 179 -18.75 -13.94 0.98
C ARG A 179 -18.04 -14.73 -0.12
N ASP A 180 -18.60 -15.86 -0.54
CA ASP A 180 -17.98 -16.78 -1.50
C ASP A 180 -17.96 -16.26 -2.94
N GLU A 181 -18.82 -15.31 -3.29
CA GLU A 181 -18.95 -14.75 -4.64
C GLU A 181 -18.03 -13.55 -4.89
N ARG A 182 -17.57 -12.88 -3.82
CA ARG A 182 -16.70 -11.70 -3.92
C ARG A 182 -15.24 -12.06 -4.19
N THR A 183 -14.60 -11.31 -5.09
CA THR A 183 -13.22 -11.56 -5.54
C THR A 183 -12.22 -10.48 -5.14
N ASP A 184 -12.61 -9.52 -4.30
CA ASP A 184 -11.70 -8.49 -3.80
C ASP A 184 -10.69 -9.03 -2.78
N VAL A 185 -9.57 -8.32 -2.67
CA VAL A 185 -8.44 -8.74 -1.84
C VAL A 185 -8.79 -8.82 -0.36
N LEU A 186 -9.66 -7.92 0.13
CA LEU A 186 -10.07 -7.94 1.53
C LEU A 186 -10.81 -9.24 1.86
N THR A 187 -11.75 -9.65 1.01
CA THR A 187 -12.48 -10.90 1.15
C THR A 187 -11.54 -12.11 1.08
N LEU A 188 -10.56 -12.09 0.16
CA LEU A 188 -9.53 -13.15 0.07
C LEU A 188 -8.71 -13.27 1.37
N LEU A 189 -8.29 -12.15 1.95
CA LEU A 189 -7.54 -12.13 3.21
C LEU A 189 -8.38 -12.69 4.37
N ARG A 190 -9.67 -12.35 4.44
CA ARG A 190 -10.57 -12.90 5.46
C ARG A 190 -10.76 -14.42 5.32
N ARG A 191 -10.88 -14.94 4.10
CA ARG A 191 -10.95 -16.40 3.86
C ARG A 191 -9.68 -17.15 4.26
N SER A 192 -8.53 -16.50 4.20
CA SER A 192 -7.24 -17.11 4.59
C SER A 192 -7.05 -17.26 6.11
N GLY A 193 -8.02 -16.82 6.93
CA GLY A 193 -8.03 -17.04 8.38
C GLY A 193 -7.12 -16.09 9.16
N VAL A 194 -6.69 -14.98 8.55
CA VAL A 194 -5.80 -14.01 9.19
C VAL A 194 -6.54 -13.31 10.35
N PRO A 195 -5.97 -13.32 11.58
CA PRO A 195 -6.58 -12.64 12.71
C PRO A 195 -6.61 -11.13 12.48
N ARG A 196 -7.64 -10.48 13.04
CA ARG A 196 -7.90 -9.05 12.82
C ARG A 196 -6.72 -8.14 13.21
N SER A 197 -6.02 -8.48 14.29
CA SER A 197 -4.82 -7.76 14.75
C SER A 197 -3.75 -7.70 13.67
N GLU A 198 -3.58 -8.77 12.89
CA GLU A 198 -2.54 -8.84 11.87
C GLU A 198 -2.83 -8.03 10.59
N ILE A 199 -4.08 -7.61 10.37
CA ILE A 199 -4.49 -6.79 9.23
C ILE A 199 -4.34 -5.29 9.56
N CYS A 200 -4.51 -4.92 10.82
CA CYS A 200 -4.57 -3.53 11.26
C CYS A 200 -3.27 -2.99 11.92
N ASP A 201 -2.35 -3.86 12.33
CA ASP A 201 -1.01 -3.50 12.87
C ASP A 201 0.06 -3.20 11.80
#